data_AF-A0A168I7R6-F1
#
_entry.id   AF-A0A168I7R6-F1
#
_cell.length_a   1.000
_cell.length_b   1.000
_cell.length_c   1.000
_cell.angle_alpha   90.00
_cell.angle_beta   90.00
_cell.angle_gamma   90.00
#
_symmetry.space_group_name_H-M   'P 1'
#
loop_
_entity.id
_entity.type
_entity.pdbx_description
1 polymer ?
#
loop_
_entity_poly.entity_id
_entity_poly.type
_entity_poly.pdbx_seq_one_letter_code
_entity_poly.pdbx_strand_id
1 'polypeptide(L)'
;MCNAHLYLRSKARVRYGQMQACSIFPTDSDLYYIFDDYGRLDRRFCGRGTQRGSGVWGSELDYDEILLIKSLDIRSSVQATEKRLLMARMLTAVVLEFAREQQRKFFAIVASPEDDERAWEEDIYYRRPLPQDQEFCALGSRFWQLHRFRRIGLSPFLAFTDDINHPSRALIDDFRLPRKRVASALVQDWMSEVESLLSGRALDFEILLIGFTEDVPTPSWTWVDSEGMTILHHAARSAKVYAVDYFMRAFPPLIEMRDIFNRTPLDALLNEREVETIICTFEEDIRLPDWKYVTCIGLLSGTEIYQPLSLEDFDNPTDTMAIMKTMDAKYARIMTSTLQIVFGCTCGCCIFGAISPRMSYQLLYHARKAAATWSNIWSHVFGRTDPLSSILYATCLRRTKAQHEITQAEQKTVAAAVEVIVNWFIHSFTGELLVRDGTMRSTILSQVPATAPDAADYLQRDGLELLVVDLIFDRAVKTDEWVGNGQILEECGPELRALPECQNDSQYVHLLRRYLQYIRTIERIHWD
;
A
#
# COMPACT_ATOMS: atom_id res chain seq x y z
N MET A 1 -2.59 23.10 -27.68
CA MET A 1 -3.68 22.39 -26.97
C MET A 1 -3.12 21.96 -25.62
N CYS A 2 -3.86 22.16 -24.54
CA CYS A 2 -3.48 21.65 -23.22
C CYS A 2 -4.53 20.64 -22.80
N ASN A 3 -4.12 19.39 -22.56
CA ASN A 3 -4.97 18.35 -22.00
C ASN A 3 -4.72 18.29 -20.49
N ALA A 4 -5.73 18.62 -19.69
CA ALA A 4 -5.63 18.62 -18.24
C ALA A 4 -6.91 18.10 -17.59
N HIS A 5 -6.76 17.41 -16.46
CA HIS A 5 -7.84 16.83 -15.67
C HIS A 5 -7.77 17.34 -14.23
N LEU A 6 -8.89 17.89 -13.73
CA LEU A 6 -9.03 18.29 -12.34
C LEU A 6 -9.72 17.16 -11.55
N TYR A 7 -8.97 16.50 -10.68
CA TYR A 7 -9.43 15.45 -9.79
C TYR A 7 -9.95 16.06 -8.49
N LEU A 8 -11.25 15.89 -8.24
CA LEU A 8 -11.93 16.31 -7.02
C LEU A 8 -11.94 15.16 -5.98
N ARG A 9 -10.80 14.95 -5.33
CA ARG A 9 -10.54 13.93 -4.31
C ARG A 9 -11.48 14.01 -3.12
N SER A 10 -11.89 15.21 -2.72
CA SER A 10 -12.91 15.38 -1.66
C SER A 10 -14.20 14.61 -2.00
N LYS A 11 -14.62 14.62 -3.27
CA LYS A 11 -15.80 13.86 -3.75
C LYS A 11 -15.51 12.37 -3.91
N ALA A 12 -14.28 12.01 -4.30
CA ALA A 12 -13.87 10.62 -4.48
C ALA A 12 -13.82 9.86 -3.15
N ARG A 13 -13.25 10.47 -2.09
CA ARG A 13 -13.15 9.86 -0.75
C ARG A 13 -14.50 9.53 -0.14
N VAL A 14 -15.49 10.41 -0.31
CA VAL A 14 -16.87 10.17 0.15
C VAL A 14 -17.48 8.92 -0.51
N ARG A 15 -17.15 8.64 -1.78
CA ARG A 15 -17.60 7.42 -2.47
C ARG A 15 -16.84 6.18 -2.00
N TYR A 16 -15.53 6.31 -1.77
CA TYR A 16 -14.69 5.21 -1.29
C TYR A 16 -15.16 4.69 0.08
N GLY A 17 -15.49 5.60 1.00
CA GLY A 17 -16.03 5.26 2.33
C GLY A 17 -17.39 4.55 2.32
N GLN A 18 -18.08 4.51 1.17
CA GLN A 18 -19.32 3.72 0.98
C GLN A 18 -19.05 2.27 0.54
N MET A 19 -17.81 1.77 0.69
CA MET A 19 -17.37 0.42 0.28
C MET A 19 -17.51 0.11 -1.21
N GLN A 20 -17.76 1.13 -2.06
CA GLN A 20 -17.54 1.00 -3.49
C GLN A 20 -16.05 1.18 -3.70
N ALA A 21 -15.33 0.06 -3.86
CA ALA A 21 -13.89 0.01 -4.11
C ALA A 21 -13.54 0.62 -5.48
N CYS A 22 -13.74 1.93 -5.61
CA CYS A 22 -13.38 2.72 -6.76
C CYS A 22 -12.18 3.55 -6.35
N SER A 23 -11.02 3.25 -6.91
CA SER A 23 -9.82 4.07 -6.76
C SER A 23 -10.09 5.55 -7.02
N ILE A 24 -9.36 6.44 -6.34
CA ILE A 24 -9.51 7.89 -6.52
C ILE A 24 -9.14 8.31 -7.95
N PHE A 25 -8.15 7.64 -8.54
CA PHE A 25 -7.71 7.87 -9.90
C PHE A 25 -8.18 6.73 -10.82
N PRO A 26 -8.52 7.02 -12.09
CA PRO A 26 -8.73 5.99 -13.11
C PRO A 26 -7.52 5.06 -13.19
N THR A 27 -7.72 3.74 -13.32
CA THR A 27 -6.66 2.69 -13.33
C THR A 27 -5.53 2.92 -14.34
N ASP A 28 -5.78 3.72 -15.38
CA ASP A 28 -4.83 4.12 -16.41
C ASP A 28 -4.13 5.47 -16.11
N SER A 29 -4.32 6.04 -14.93
CA SER A 29 -3.76 7.34 -14.58
C SER A 29 -2.30 7.23 -14.18
N ASP A 30 -1.45 8.08 -14.76
CA ASP A 30 -0.04 8.20 -14.40
C ASP A 30 0.21 8.57 -12.93
N LEU A 31 -0.83 9.06 -12.24
CA LEU A 31 -0.79 9.44 -10.83
C LEU A 31 -0.56 8.24 -9.90
N TYR A 32 -0.88 7.01 -10.29
CA TYR A 32 -0.55 5.82 -9.47
C TYR A 32 0.94 5.63 -9.23
N TYR A 33 1.79 6.22 -10.07
CA TYR A 33 3.23 6.16 -9.84
C TYR A 33 3.64 6.90 -8.56
N ILE A 34 2.90 7.96 -8.19
CA ILE A 34 3.24 8.82 -7.03
C ILE A 34 2.18 8.79 -5.93
N PHE A 35 0.99 8.24 -6.17
CA PHE A 35 -0.08 8.13 -5.20
C PHE A 35 -0.53 6.69 -5.01
N ASP A 36 -0.85 6.32 -3.77
CA ASP A 36 -1.46 5.03 -3.46
C ASP A 36 -2.95 4.95 -3.85
N ASP A 37 -3.57 3.79 -3.62
CA ASP A 37 -4.99 3.54 -3.90
C ASP A 37 -5.96 4.52 -3.23
N TYR A 38 -5.53 5.16 -2.14
CA TYR A 38 -6.29 6.14 -1.37
C TYR A 38 -5.97 7.58 -1.78
N GLY A 39 -5.21 7.74 -2.85
CA GLY A 39 -4.73 9.01 -3.38
C GLY A 39 -3.83 9.76 -2.40
N ARG A 40 -3.09 9.06 -1.54
CA ARG A 40 -2.06 9.65 -0.67
C ARG A 40 -0.72 9.58 -1.38
N LEU A 41 0.09 10.63 -1.26
CA LEU A 41 1.43 10.65 -1.81
C LEU A 41 2.20 9.46 -1.23
N ASP A 42 2.78 8.67 -2.11
CA ASP A 42 3.55 7.51 -1.70
C ASP A 42 4.68 7.95 -0.76
N ARG A 43 4.80 7.22 0.35
CA ARG A 43 5.74 7.52 1.43
C ARG A 43 7.20 7.48 1.01
N ARG A 44 7.53 6.86 -0.11
CA ARG A 44 8.87 6.90 -0.72
C ARG A 44 9.23 8.32 -1.16
N PHE A 45 8.25 9.10 -1.61
CA PHE A 45 8.44 10.47 -2.10
C PHE A 45 8.29 11.55 -1.03
N CYS A 46 7.82 11.21 0.18
CA CYS A 46 7.74 12.15 1.31
C CYS A 46 8.56 11.73 2.54
N GLY A 47 8.74 12.67 3.48
CA GLY A 47 9.28 12.38 4.80
C GLY A 47 10.74 11.89 4.84
N ARG A 48 10.94 10.64 5.31
CA ARG A 48 12.25 10.00 5.51
C ARG A 48 12.64 9.03 4.39
N GLY A 49 11.84 8.92 3.33
CA GLY A 49 12.13 8.04 2.20
C GLY A 49 13.45 8.38 1.49
N THR A 50 14.15 7.37 0.98
CA THR A 50 15.35 7.54 0.15
C THR A 50 15.06 8.23 -1.18
N GLN A 51 13.79 8.25 -1.60
CA GLN A 51 13.31 8.90 -2.82
C GLN A 51 12.61 10.25 -2.57
N ARG A 52 12.75 10.85 -1.39
CA ARG A 52 12.10 12.14 -1.07
C ARG A 52 12.60 13.33 -1.88
N GLY A 53 13.69 13.18 -2.64
CA GLY A 53 14.29 14.27 -3.42
C GLY A 53 14.62 15.48 -2.55
N SER A 54 14.10 16.65 -2.93
CA SER A 54 14.25 17.89 -2.14
C SER A 54 13.46 17.88 -0.82
N GLY A 55 12.48 16.99 -0.67
CA GLY A 55 11.62 16.89 0.52
C GLY A 55 10.70 18.08 0.74
N VAL A 56 10.55 18.97 -0.24
CA VAL A 56 9.65 20.14 -0.14
C VAL A 56 8.18 19.79 -0.29
N TRP A 57 7.90 18.59 -0.80
CA TRP A 57 6.56 18.04 -0.91
C TRP A 57 6.34 16.97 0.15
N GLY A 58 5.20 17.03 0.81
CA GLY A 58 4.81 16.13 1.88
C GLY A 58 3.32 15.80 1.82
N SER A 59 2.75 15.56 3.00
CA SER A 59 1.35 15.14 3.16
C SER A 59 0.35 16.21 2.73
N GLU A 60 0.76 17.44 2.42
CA GLU A 60 -0.12 18.44 1.81
C GLU A 60 -0.66 17.96 0.45
N LEU A 61 0.12 17.15 -0.29
CA LEU A 61 -0.32 16.48 -1.50
C LEU A 61 -1.35 15.40 -1.23
N ASP A 62 -1.72 15.08 0.02
CA ASP A 62 -2.73 14.07 0.32
C ASP A 62 -4.14 14.65 0.38
N TYR A 63 -4.32 15.96 0.63
CA TYR A 63 -5.64 16.50 1.00
C TYR A 63 -6.31 17.34 -0.10
N ASP A 64 -5.56 18.22 -0.77
CA ASP A 64 -6.15 19.21 -1.68
C ASP A 64 -6.53 18.61 -3.06
N GLU A 65 -7.10 19.38 -3.97
CA GLU A 65 -7.45 18.87 -5.30
C GLU A 65 -6.23 18.80 -6.22
N ILE A 66 -6.25 17.88 -7.19
CA ILE A 66 -5.11 17.68 -8.11
C ILE A 66 -5.52 18.05 -9.53
N LEU A 67 -4.81 18.99 -10.13
CA LEU A 67 -4.87 19.29 -11.55
C LEU A 67 -3.73 18.56 -12.28
N LEU A 68 -4.03 17.45 -12.93
CA LEU A 68 -3.05 16.75 -13.77
C LEU A 68 -3.01 17.38 -15.15
N ILE A 69 -1.87 17.92 -15.56
CA ILE A 69 -1.60 18.34 -16.94
C ILE A 69 -0.99 17.16 -17.67
N LYS A 70 -1.80 16.45 -18.47
CA LYS A 70 -1.37 15.26 -19.21
C LYS A 70 -0.48 15.61 -20.39
N SER A 71 -0.84 16.64 -21.16
CA SER A 71 -0.04 17.05 -22.30
C SER A 71 -0.22 18.53 -22.64
N LEU A 72 0.86 19.14 -23.12
CA LEU A 72 0.89 20.51 -23.62
C LEU A 72 1.52 20.52 -25.01
N ASP A 73 0.66 20.48 -26.04
CA ASP A 73 1.09 20.46 -27.44
C ASP A 73 1.01 21.86 -28.05
N ILE A 74 2.11 22.32 -28.64
CA ILE A 74 2.19 23.58 -29.37
C ILE A 74 2.57 23.26 -30.80
N ARG A 75 1.62 23.52 -31.70
CA ARG A 75 1.75 23.19 -33.13
C ARG A 75 3.11 23.57 -33.69
N SER A 76 3.75 22.60 -34.34
CA SER A 76 5.06 22.75 -34.97
C SER A 76 5.11 23.79 -36.09
N SER A 77 3.95 24.22 -36.60
CA SER A 77 3.84 25.31 -37.59
C SER A 77 4.39 26.65 -37.09
N VAL A 78 4.55 26.84 -35.77
CA VAL A 78 5.21 28.02 -35.20
C VAL A 78 6.72 27.80 -35.23
N GLN A 79 7.44 28.41 -36.17
CA GLN A 79 8.88 28.12 -36.34
C GLN A 79 9.78 28.67 -35.22
N ALA A 80 9.36 29.75 -34.54
CA ALA A 80 10.19 30.40 -33.52
C ALA A 80 9.98 29.79 -32.12
N THR A 81 11.03 29.23 -31.53
CA THR A 81 11.05 28.64 -30.18
C THR A 81 10.51 29.59 -29.11
N GLU A 82 10.88 30.87 -29.15
CA GLU A 82 10.40 31.89 -28.20
C GLU A 82 8.87 32.08 -28.26
N LYS A 83 8.29 32.07 -29.46
CA LYS A 83 6.83 32.17 -29.63
C LYS A 83 6.13 30.93 -29.09
N ARG A 84 6.72 29.74 -29.31
CA ARG A 84 6.19 28.50 -28.72
C ARG A 84 6.20 28.57 -27.19
N LEU A 85 7.31 28.98 -26.59
CA LEU A 85 7.41 29.13 -25.12
C LEU A 85 6.42 30.16 -24.55
N LEU A 86 6.20 31.28 -25.25
CA LEU A 86 5.20 32.26 -24.84
C LEU A 86 3.78 31.68 -24.88
N MET A 87 3.43 30.94 -25.94
CA MET A 87 2.13 30.26 -26.04
C MET A 87 1.97 29.18 -24.95
N ALA A 88 3.04 28.43 -24.66
CA ALA A 88 3.09 27.43 -23.59
C ALA A 88 2.69 28.09 -22.27
N ARG A 89 3.41 29.16 -21.93
CA ARG A 89 3.18 29.95 -20.72
C ARG A 89 1.75 30.46 -20.62
N MET A 90 1.20 31.00 -21.72
CA MET A 90 -0.17 31.53 -21.74
C MET A 90 -1.19 30.41 -21.50
N LEU A 91 -1.05 29.27 -22.17
CA LEU A 91 -1.95 28.12 -21.98
C LEU A 91 -1.87 27.57 -20.56
N THR A 92 -0.66 27.38 -20.03
CA THR A 92 -0.46 26.95 -18.64
C THR A 92 -1.11 27.93 -17.66
N ALA A 93 -0.92 29.24 -17.85
CA ALA A 93 -1.53 30.25 -16.99
C ALA A 93 -3.06 30.17 -17.03
N VAL A 94 -3.67 30.08 -18.22
CA VAL A 94 -5.13 29.95 -18.37
C VAL A 94 -5.67 28.69 -17.68
N VAL A 95 -4.97 27.56 -17.80
CA VAL A 95 -5.38 26.30 -17.16
C VAL A 95 -5.28 26.39 -15.64
N LEU A 96 -4.24 27.03 -15.10
CA LEU A 96 -4.11 27.27 -13.66
C LEU A 96 -5.19 28.24 -13.14
N GLU A 97 -5.49 29.33 -13.87
CA GLU A 97 -6.60 30.23 -13.50
C GLU A 97 -7.94 29.52 -13.50
N PHE A 98 -8.21 28.68 -14.51
CA PHE A 98 -9.43 27.89 -14.54
C PHE A 98 -9.56 26.98 -13.31
N ALA A 99 -8.46 26.32 -12.89
CA ALA A 99 -8.47 25.50 -11.67
C ALA A 99 -8.72 26.34 -10.40
N ARG A 100 -8.16 27.56 -10.32
CA ARG A 100 -8.43 28.51 -9.21
C ARG A 100 -9.89 28.94 -9.13
N GLU A 101 -10.54 29.16 -10.27
CA GLU A 101 -11.96 29.51 -10.32
C GLU A 101 -12.84 28.37 -9.82
N GLN A 102 -12.44 27.12 -10.05
CA GLN A 102 -13.17 25.95 -9.60
C GLN A 102 -12.91 25.62 -8.12
N GLN A 103 -11.70 25.86 -7.60
CA GLN A 103 -11.27 25.42 -6.26
C GLN A 103 -10.35 26.44 -5.58
N ARG A 104 -10.51 26.61 -4.26
CA ARG A 104 -9.71 27.58 -3.49
C ARG A 104 -8.25 27.15 -3.31
N LYS A 105 -7.97 25.84 -3.34
CA LYS A 105 -6.63 25.24 -3.19
C LYS A 105 -6.52 24.01 -4.07
N PHE A 106 -5.44 23.90 -4.82
CA PHE A 106 -5.11 22.73 -5.62
C PHE A 106 -3.59 22.64 -5.79
N PHE A 107 -3.14 21.45 -6.19
CA PHE A 107 -1.81 21.22 -6.71
C PHE A 107 -1.91 20.87 -8.20
N ALA A 108 -1.09 21.49 -9.03
CA ALA A 108 -0.95 21.07 -10.41
C ALA A 108 0.22 20.11 -10.56
N ILE A 109 0.02 18.99 -11.25
CA ILE A 109 1.02 17.95 -11.46
C ILE A 109 1.22 17.76 -12.95
N VAL A 110 2.47 17.59 -13.38
CA VAL A 110 2.84 17.33 -14.77
C VAL A 110 3.97 16.31 -14.82
N ALA A 111 3.93 15.40 -15.80
CA ALA A 111 5.07 14.53 -16.09
C ALA A 111 6.19 15.36 -16.72
N SER A 112 7.43 15.18 -16.25
CA SER A 112 8.62 15.82 -16.79
C SER A 112 8.92 15.23 -18.18
N PRO A 113 8.91 16.03 -19.26
CA PRO A 113 9.14 15.51 -20.61
C PRO A 113 10.50 14.85 -20.80
N GLU A 114 11.51 15.26 -20.03
CA GLU A 114 12.85 14.63 -20.04
C GLU A 114 12.85 13.23 -19.40
N ASP A 115 11.89 12.93 -18.52
CA ASP A 115 11.87 11.73 -17.68
C ASP A 115 10.75 10.74 -18.08
N ASP A 116 9.82 11.14 -18.96
CA ASP A 116 8.72 10.30 -19.44
C ASP A 116 9.09 9.53 -20.71
N GLU A 117 9.71 8.37 -20.53
CA GLU A 117 10.16 7.49 -21.62
C GLU A 117 9.02 6.98 -22.50
N ARG A 118 7.80 6.86 -21.97
CA ARG A 118 6.63 6.38 -22.72
C ARG A 118 6.21 7.39 -23.79
N ALA A 119 6.29 8.68 -23.45
CA ALA A 119 6.06 9.75 -24.41
C ALA A 119 7.05 9.68 -25.58
N TRP A 120 8.30 9.27 -25.34
CA TRP A 120 9.30 9.09 -26.39
C TRP A 120 9.05 7.83 -27.23
N GLU A 121 8.68 6.69 -26.64
CA GLU A 121 8.45 5.46 -27.39
C GLU A 121 7.24 5.55 -28.32
N GLU A 122 6.12 6.13 -27.87
CA GLU A 122 4.94 6.32 -28.74
C GLU A 122 5.20 7.34 -29.84
N ASP A 123 5.84 8.47 -29.55
CA ASP A 123 6.13 9.47 -30.59
C ASP A 123 7.19 8.98 -31.58
N ILE A 124 8.28 8.33 -31.14
CA ILE A 124 9.34 7.83 -32.05
C ILE A 124 8.80 6.76 -33.01
N TYR A 125 7.88 5.91 -32.55
CA TYR A 125 7.34 4.83 -33.38
C TYR A 125 6.40 5.34 -34.48
N TYR A 126 5.71 6.47 -34.26
CA TYR A 126 4.75 7.03 -35.24
C TYR A 126 5.18 8.34 -35.91
N ARG A 127 6.15 9.07 -35.36
CA ARG A 127 6.71 10.33 -35.89
C ARG A 127 8.18 10.43 -35.57
N ARG A 128 9.05 10.47 -36.58
CA ARG A 128 10.41 10.99 -36.36
C ARG A 128 10.28 12.46 -35.92
N PRO A 129 10.62 12.81 -34.67
CA PRO A 129 10.55 14.20 -34.25
C PRO A 129 11.53 15.00 -35.09
N LEU A 130 11.09 16.15 -35.60
CA LEU A 130 12.00 17.05 -36.30
C LEU A 130 13.08 17.52 -35.33
N PRO A 131 14.30 17.85 -35.78
CA PRO A 131 15.37 18.34 -34.89
C PRO A 131 14.93 19.52 -33.99
N GLN A 132 14.00 20.35 -34.50
CA GLN A 132 13.40 21.48 -33.79
C GLN A 132 12.49 21.05 -32.64
N ASP A 133 11.83 19.89 -32.76
CA ASP A 133 10.96 19.34 -31.72
C ASP A 133 11.81 18.66 -30.62
N GLN A 134 12.96 18.07 -30.97
CA GLN A 134 13.93 17.58 -29.97
C GLN A 134 14.51 18.71 -29.11
N GLU A 135 14.88 19.83 -29.72
CA GLU A 135 15.38 21.01 -28.99
C GLU A 135 14.29 21.62 -28.08
N PHE A 136 13.04 21.67 -28.56
CA PHE A 136 11.91 22.14 -27.76
C PHE A 136 11.57 21.20 -26.60
N CYS A 137 11.58 19.88 -26.80
CA CYS A 137 11.40 18.89 -25.74
C CYS A 137 12.52 18.95 -24.70
N ALA A 138 13.78 19.16 -25.13
CA ALA A 138 14.92 19.37 -24.23
C ALA A 138 14.82 20.66 -23.38
N LEU A 139 13.92 21.59 -23.75
CA LEU A 139 13.58 22.77 -22.95
C LEU A 139 12.37 22.54 -22.05
N GLY A 140 11.65 21.42 -22.19
CA GLY A 140 10.39 21.14 -21.52
C GLY A 140 10.50 21.16 -19.99
N SER A 141 11.45 20.42 -19.40
CA SER A 141 11.59 20.40 -17.93
C SER A 141 12.07 21.75 -17.39
N ARG A 142 12.94 22.45 -18.14
CA ARG A 142 13.34 23.83 -17.80
C ARG A 142 12.17 24.80 -17.87
N PHE A 143 11.27 24.65 -18.84
CA PHE A 143 10.05 25.46 -18.96
C PHE A 143 9.20 25.32 -17.68
N TRP A 144 8.90 24.11 -17.25
CA TRP A 144 8.11 23.86 -16.04
C TRP A 144 8.79 24.41 -14.78
N GLN A 145 10.11 24.22 -14.64
CA GLN A 145 10.89 24.77 -13.53
C GLN A 145 10.87 26.31 -13.49
N LEU A 146 10.99 26.98 -14.64
CA LEU A 146 10.86 28.44 -14.74
C LEU A 146 9.44 28.91 -14.35
N HIS A 147 8.44 28.06 -14.57
CA HIS A 147 7.04 28.28 -14.16
C HIS A 147 6.75 27.77 -12.75
N ARG A 148 7.80 27.61 -11.93
CA ARG A 148 7.73 27.28 -10.51
C ARG A 148 7.15 25.91 -10.19
N PHE A 149 7.09 25.01 -11.17
CA PHE A 149 6.91 23.59 -10.88
C PHE A 149 8.21 23.03 -10.28
N ARG A 150 8.09 22.11 -9.33
CA ARG A 150 9.21 21.46 -8.65
C ARG A 150 8.97 19.97 -8.53
N ARG A 151 10.02 19.16 -8.63
CA ARG A 151 9.94 17.71 -8.62
C ARG A 151 9.36 17.16 -7.34
N ILE A 152 8.47 16.17 -7.47
CA ILE A 152 7.92 15.39 -6.36
C ILE A 152 8.88 14.23 -6.10
N GLY A 153 9.68 14.33 -5.05
CA GLY A 153 10.67 13.30 -4.73
C GLY A 153 11.67 13.03 -5.87
N LEU A 154 11.98 11.76 -6.08
CA LEU A 154 12.74 11.25 -7.23
C LEU A 154 11.82 10.65 -8.30
N SER A 155 10.58 11.13 -8.37
CA SER A 155 9.63 10.73 -9.41
C SER A 155 9.86 11.53 -10.71
N PRO A 156 9.33 11.06 -11.86
CA PRO A 156 9.31 11.83 -13.09
C PRO A 156 8.29 12.99 -13.06
N PHE A 157 7.60 13.25 -11.94
CA PHE A 157 6.56 14.27 -11.86
C PHE A 157 7.04 15.55 -11.19
N LEU A 158 6.51 16.68 -11.69
CA LEU A 158 6.68 18.00 -11.12
C LEU A 158 5.33 18.49 -10.58
N ALA A 159 5.33 19.08 -9.39
CA ALA A 159 4.18 19.72 -8.77
C ALA A 159 4.29 21.25 -8.74
N PHE A 160 3.16 21.92 -8.71
CA PHE A 160 2.99 23.34 -8.49
C PHE A 160 1.89 23.54 -7.45
N THR A 161 2.06 24.56 -6.62
CA THR A 161 1.04 25.03 -5.66
C THR A 161 0.90 26.53 -5.79
N ASP A 162 -0.28 27.07 -5.53
CA ASP A 162 -0.51 28.52 -5.51
C ASP A 162 -0.04 29.20 -4.22
N ASP A 163 0.29 28.43 -3.19
CA ASP A 163 0.82 29.00 -1.96
C ASP A 163 2.19 29.65 -2.21
N ILE A 164 2.24 30.97 -2.00
CA ILE A 164 3.43 31.80 -2.17
C ILE A 164 4.46 31.51 -1.08
N ASN A 165 4.01 31.06 0.09
CA ASN A 165 4.87 30.75 1.23
C ASN A 165 5.36 29.30 1.22
N HIS A 166 4.95 28.50 0.24
CA HIS A 166 5.35 27.11 0.17
C HIS A 166 6.87 26.96 -0.03
N PRO A 167 7.56 26.04 0.68
CA PRO A 167 9.01 25.86 0.57
C PRO A 167 9.51 25.62 -0.85
N SER A 168 8.69 25.00 -1.70
CA SER A 168 9.01 24.79 -3.13
C SER A 168 9.30 26.09 -3.90
N ARG A 169 8.76 27.23 -3.45
CA ARG A 169 9.01 28.56 -4.06
C ARG A 169 10.42 29.08 -3.81
N ALA A 170 11.04 28.67 -2.71
CA ALA A 170 12.39 29.08 -2.32
C ALA A 170 13.50 28.25 -2.99
N LEU A 171 13.15 27.14 -3.65
CA LEU A 171 14.12 26.31 -4.36
C LEU A 171 14.71 27.07 -5.56
N ILE A 172 16.01 27.33 -5.49
CA ILE A 172 16.82 27.97 -6.54
C ILE A 172 16.98 27.00 -7.71
N ASP A 173 17.46 25.80 -7.41
CA ASP A 173 17.60 24.69 -8.35
C ASP A 173 16.76 23.50 -7.88
N ASP A 174 16.20 22.79 -8.85
CA ASP A 174 15.43 21.58 -8.60
C ASP A 174 16.30 20.34 -8.79
N PHE A 175 16.00 19.28 -8.06
CA PHE A 175 16.72 18.03 -8.21
C PHE A 175 16.48 17.49 -9.63
N ARG A 176 17.56 17.27 -10.38
CA ARG A 176 17.50 16.63 -11.69
C ARG A 176 17.69 15.13 -11.49
N LEU A 177 16.83 14.33 -12.10
CA LEU A 177 17.10 12.90 -12.16
C LEU A 177 18.43 12.70 -12.90
N PRO A 178 19.29 11.78 -12.43
CA PRO A 178 20.46 11.38 -13.19
C PRO A 178 19.99 10.94 -14.58
N ARG A 179 20.53 11.55 -15.63
CA ARG A 179 20.23 11.11 -17.00
C ARG A 179 20.65 9.64 -17.12
N LYS A 180 19.85 8.85 -17.85
CA LYS A 180 20.24 7.49 -18.24
C LYS A 180 21.68 7.50 -18.71
N ARG A 181 22.50 6.64 -18.11
CA ARG A 181 23.90 6.54 -18.51
C ARG A 181 23.93 5.97 -19.91
N VAL A 182 24.74 6.56 -20.79
CA VAL A 182 25.09 5.89 -22.05
C VAL A 182 26.03 4.75 -21.67
N ALA A 183 25.44 3.58 -21.40
CA ALA A 183 26.21 2.36 -21.27
C ALA A 183 26.94 2.11 -22.61
N SER A 184 28.18 1.64 -22.54
CA SER A 184 28.83 1.15 -23.77
C SER A 184 28.02 -0.02 -24.32
N ALA A 185 27.98 -0.19 -25.64
CA ALA A 185 27.25 -1.30 -26.29
C ALA A 185 27.55 -2.66 -25.62
N LEU A 186 28.83 -2.90 -25.27
CA LEU A 186 29.27 -4.09 -24.54
C LEU A 186 28.53 -4.31 -23.19
N VAL A 187 28.39 -3.25 -22.39
CA VAL A 187 27.70 -3.31 -21.09
C VAL A 187 26.21 -3.55 -21.31
N GLN A 188 25.63 -2.91 -22.32
CA GLN A 188 24.19 -3.02 -22.59
C GLN A 188 23.82 -4.40 -23.13
N ASP A 189 24.62 -4.96 -24.03
CA ASP A 189 24.48 -6.33 -24.54
C ASP A 189 24.61 -7.34 -23.38
N TRP A 190 25.61 -7.15 -22.52
CA TRP A 190 25.79 -8.00 -21.34
C TRP A 190 24.64 -7.90 -20.34
N MET A 191 24.15 -6.69 -20.02
CA MET A 191 23.02 -6.52 -19.10
C MET A 191 21.72 -7.11 -19.66
N SER A 192 21.51 -7.04 -20.99
CA SER A 192 20.39 -7.70 -21.65
C SER A 192 20.49 -9.23 -21.56
N GLU A 193 21.70 -9.79 -21.66
CA GLU A 193 21.95 -11.21 -21.44
C GLU A 193 21.69 -11.61 -19.98
N VAL A 194 22.18 -10.82 -19.03
CA VAL A 194 21.94 -11.00 -17.59
C VAL A 194 20.45 -11.04 -17.29
N GLU A 195 19.67 -10.09 -17.81
CA GLU A 195 18.21 -10.06 -17.62
C GLU A 195 17.51 -11.27 -18.26
N SER A 196 17.97 -11.71 -19.44
CA SER A 196 17.47 -12.92 -20.08
C SER A 196 17.75 -14.18 -19.26
N LEU A 197 18.97 -14.32 -18.72
CA LEU A 197 19.36 -15.46 -17.90
C LEU A 197 18.64 -15.45 -16.54
N LEU A 198 18.49 -14.28 -15.92
CA LEU A 198 17.76 -14.11 -14.66
C LEU A 198 16.25 -14.22 -14.83
N SER A 199 15.69 -14.06 -16.03
CA SER A 199 14.28 -14.40 -16.30
C SER A 199 14.07 -15.88 -16.64
N GLY A 200 15.15 -16.61 -16.95
CA GLY A 200 15.16 -18.03 -17.34
C GLY A 200 15.07 -19.06 -16.21
N ARG A 201 15.51 -20.29 -16.48
CA ARG A 201 15.52 -21.45 -15.54
C ARG A 201 16.77 -21.45 -14.66
N ALA A 202 16.84 -22.37 -13.68
CA ALA A 202 17.95 -22.43 -12.73
C ALA A 202 19.34 -22.68 -13.36
N LEU A 203 19.40 -23.40 -14.49
CA LEU A 203 20.66 -23.68 -15.22
C LEU A 203 21.34 -22.41 -15.75
N ASP A 204 20.56 -21.33 -15.91
CA ASP A 204 21.01 -20.09 -16.55
C ASP A 204 21.91 -19.25 -15.61
N PHE A 205 21.89 -19.53 -14.30
CA PHE A 205 22.78 -18.87 -13.33
C PHE A 205 24.23 -19.36 -13.40
N GLU A 206 24.46 -20.65 -13.70
CA GLU A 206 25.83 -21.15 -13.89
C GLU A 206 26.48 -20.55 -15.14
N ILE A 207 25.70 -20.39 -16.21
CA ILE A 207 26.12 -19.71 -17.45
C ILE A 207 26.50 -18.26 -17.16
N LEU A 208 25.68 -17.55 -16.37
CA LEU A 208 25.96 -16.20 -15.90
C LEU A 208 27.29 -16.12 -15.13
N LEU A 209 27.57 -17.10 -14.26
CA LEU A 209 28.81 -17.16 -13.49
C LEU A 209 30.05 -17.37 -14.37
N ILE A 210 29.94 -18.20 -15.42
CA ILE A 210 31.02 -18.43 -16.40
C ILE A 210 31.31 -17.16 -17.22
N GLY A 211 30.29 -16.32 -17.45
CA GLY A 211 30.41 -15.07 -18.20
C GLY A 211 31.10 -13.93 -17.45
N PHE A 212 31.45 -14.06 -16.17
CA PHE A 212 32.23 -13.04 -15.46
C PHE A 212 33.66 -13.00 -16.00
N THR A 213 34.06 -11.83 -16.48
CA THR A 213 35.43 -11.61 -16.98
C THR A 213 36.23 -10.89 -15.90
N GLU A 214 37.20 -11.59 -15.31
CA GLU A 214 38.14 -11.01 -14.34
C GLU A 214 39.28 -10.23 -15.03
N ASP A 215 39.49 -10.45 -16.34
CA ASP A 215 40.58 -9.87 -17.14
C ASP A 215 40.30 -8.45 -17.69
N VAL A 216 39.24 -7.79 -17.23
CA VAL A 216 38.84 -6.43 -17.66
C VAL A 216 39.19 -5.40 -16.56
N PRO A 217 39.62 -4.17 -16.89
CA PRO A 217 40.00 -3.15 -15.89
C PRO A 217 38.91 -2.82 -14.86
N THR A 218 37.64 -2.99 -15.24
CA THR A 218 36.47 -2.90 -14.35
C THR A 218 35.74 -4.24 -14.36
N PRO A 219 35.68 -4.96 -13.21
CA PRO A 219 35.00 -6.25 -13.12
C PRO A 219 33.54 -6.14 -13.57
N SER A 220 33.03 -7.10 -14.34
CA SER A 220 31.68 -7.04 -14.90
C SER A 220 30.57 -6.95 -13.83
N TRP A 221 30.80 -7.44 -12.60
CA TRP A 221 29.85 -7.26 -11.49
C TRP A 221 29.66 -5.81 -11.05
N THR A 222 30.58 -4.90 -11.38
CA THR A 222 30.45 -3.45 -11.11
C THR A 222 29.67 -2.72 -12.19
N TRP A 223 29.36 -3.37 -13.31
CA TRP A 223 28.66 -2.76 -14.41
C TRP A 223 27.21 -2.46 -14.02
N VAL A 224 26.70 -1.39 -14.61
CA VAL A 224 25.32 -0.94 -14.44
C VAL A 224 24.69 -0.69 -15.79
N ASP A 225 23.40 -0.96 -15.90
CA ASP A 225 22.64 -0.68 -17.11
C ASP A 225 22.36 0.82 -17.28
N SER A 226 21.51 1.15 -18.26
CA SER A 226 21.11 2.55 -18.51
C SER A 226 20.37 3.19 -17.32
N GLU A 227 19.73 2.39 -16.48
CA GLU A 227 19.03 2.81 -15.25
C GLU A 227 19.94 2.81 -14.03
N GLY A 228 21.22 2.50 -14.18
CA GLY A 228 22.14 2.41 -13.04
C GLY A 228 21.92 1.15 -12.19
N MET A 229 21.10 0.20 -12.64
CA MET A 229 20.86 -1.05 -11.93
C MET A 229 22.06 -1.97 -12.08
N THR A 230 22.47 -2.57 -10.96
CA THR A 230 23.51 -3.59 -10.93
C THR A 230 22.92 -4.98 -11.14
N ILE A 231 23.77 -5.98 -11.35
CA ILE A 231 23.33 -7.39 -11.41
C ILE A 231 22.52 -7.85 -10.19
N LEU A 232 22.80 -7.30 -9.00
CA LEU A 232 22.03 -7.60 -7.78
C LEU A 232 20.61 -7.00 -7.83
N HIS A 233 20.42 -5.84 -8.46
CA HIS A 233 19.10 -5.27 -8.67
C HIS A 233 18.26 -6.21 -9.56
N HIS A 234 18.80 -6.65 -10.70
CA HIS A 234 18.10 -7.59 -11.58
C HIS A 234 17.82 -8.92 -10.90
N ALA A 235 18.78 -9.48 -10.15
CA ALA A 235 18.59 -10.74 -9.43
C ALA A 235 17.48 -10.65 -8.38
N ALA A 236 17.43 -9.53 -7.65
CA ALA A 236 16.38 -9.25 -6.67
C ALA A 236 15.01 -9.13 -7.34
N ARG A 237 14.91 -8.27 -8.37
CA ARG A 237 13.71 -8.03 -9.20
C ARG A 237 13.12 -9.32 -9.79
N SER A 238 13.99 -10.19 -10.30
CA SER A 238 13.60 -11.51 -10.84
C SER A 238 13.38 -12.60 -9.76
N ALA A 239 13.43 -12.25 -8.48
CA ALA A 239 13.28 -13.16 -7.34
C ALA A 239 14.19 -14.41 -7.39
N LYS A 240 15.44 -14.24 -7.85
CA LYS A 240 16.44 -15.31 -7.92
C LYS A 240 17.21 -15.42 -6.60
N VAL A 241 16.58 -16.06 -5.62
CA VAL A 241 17.10 -16.21 -4.24
C VAL A 241 18.59 -16.62 -4.20
N TYR A 242 18.98 -17.66 -4.93
CA TYR A 242 20.36 -18.14 -4.97
C TYR A 242 21.34 -17.11 -5.54
N ALA A 243 20.93 -16.38 -6.59
CA ALA A 243 21.75 -15.33 -7.17
C ALA A 243 21.91 -14.15 -6.21
N VAL A 244 20.82 -13.75 -5.53
CA VAL A 244 20.84 -12.70 -4.51
C VAL A 244 21.79 -13.08 -3.36
N ASP A 245 21.64 -14.27 -2.78
CA ASP A 245 22.51 -14.74 -1.69
C ASP A 245 23.99 -14.82 -2.13
N TYR A 246 24.24 -15.36 -3.32
CA TYR A 246 25.59 -15.42 -3.87
C TYR A 246 26.20 -14.02 -4.06
N PHE A 247 25.52 -13.10 -4.74
CA PHE A 247 26.05 -11.77 -5.02
C PHE A 247 26.22 -10.93 -3.76
N MET A 248 25.36 -11.08 -2.76
CA MET A 248 25.54 -10.42 -1.46
C MET A 248 26.82 -10.88 -0.74
N ARG A 249 27.14 -12.17 -0.81
CA ARG A 249 28.34 -12.74 -0.17
C ARG A 249 29.62 -12.46 -0.97
N ALA A 250 29.54 -12.63 -2.29
CA ALA A 250 30.68 -12.47 -3.19
C ALA A 250 31.03 -10.99 -3.40
N PHE A 251 30.02 -10.12 -3.48
CA PHE A 251 30.17 -8.70 -3.77
C PHE A 251 29.35 -7.81 -2.81
N PRO A 252 29.70 -7.77 -1.51
CA PRO A 252 28.96 -6.99 -0.51
C PRO A 252 28.69 -5.51 -0.86
N PRO A 253 29.59 -4.78 -1.57
CA PRO A 253 29.29 -3.39 -1.96
C PRO A 253 28.02 -3.23 -2.80
N LEU A 254 27.57 -4.27 -3.51
CA LEU A 254 26.35 -4.21 -4.34
C LEU A 254 25.08 -3.97 -3.53
N ILE A 255 25.07 -4.29 -2.23
CA ILE A 255 23.91 -4.10 -1.33
C ILE A 255 23.56 -2.62 -1.19
N GLU A 256 24.58 -1.76 -1.14
CA GLU A 256 24.43 -0.31 -0.94
C GLU A 256 24.46 0.48 -2.26
N MET A 257 24.72 -0.19 -3.38
CA MET A 257 24.70 0.44 -4.70
C MET A 257 23.31 0.95 -5.02
N ARG A 258 23.24 2.14 -5.62
CA ARG A 258 21.99 2.80 -5.96
C ARG A 258 21.86 3.03 -7.45
N ASP A 259 20.65 2.78 -7.95
CA ASP A 259 20.29 3.09 -9.32
C ASP A 259 20.06 4.61 -9.54
N ILE A 260 19.66 5.02 -10.76
CA ILE A 260 19.42 6.44 -11.05
C ILE A 260 18.25 7.04 -10.25
N PHE A 261 17.36 6.21 -9.70
CA PHE A 261 16.26 6.62 -8.84
C PHE A 261 16.64 6.57 -7.35
N ASN A 262 17.94 6.43 -7.04
CA ASN A 262 18.49 6.32 -5.70
C ASN A 262 17.98 5.09 -4.91
N ARG A 263 17.55 4.04 -5.62
CA ARG A 263 17.05 2.79 -5.04
C ARG A 263 18.20 1.83 -4.82
N THR A 264 18.28 1.23 -3.64
CA THR A 264 19.08 0.01 -3.41
C THR A 264 18.41 -1.20 -4.08
N PRO A 265 19.07 -2.37 -4.17
CA PRO A 265 18.41 -3.59 -4.65
C PRO A 265 17.16 -3.95 -3.84
N LEU A 266 17.16 -3.69 -2.52
CA LEU A 266 15.99 -3.88 -1.67
C LEU A 266 14.87 -2.90 -2.05
N ASP A 267 15.20 -1.61 -2.20
CA ASP A 267 14.22 -0.59 -2.60
C ASP A 267 13.63 -0.93 -3.98
N ALA A 268 14.46 -1.35 -4.95
CA ALA A 268 14.00 -1.73 -6.28
C ALA A 268 13.05 -2.94 -6.24
N LEU A 269 13.37 -3.96 -5.44
CA LEU A 269 12.52 -5.13 -5.25
C LEU A 269 11.15 -4.77 -4.65
N LEU A 270 11.13 -3.89 -3.64
CA LEU A 270 9.90 -3.43 -3.01
C LEU A 270 9.05 -2.54 -3.95
N ASN A 271 9.69 -1.89 -4.93
CA ASN A 271 9.03 -0.95 -5.85
C ASN A 271 8.50 -1.60 -7.13
N GLU A 272 9.12 -2.67 -7.62
CA GLU A 272 8.68 -3.35 -8.84
C GLU A 272 7.31 -4.02 -8.68
N ARG A 273 6.93 -4.30 -7.44
CA ARG A 273 5.61 -4.82 -7.07
C ARG A 273 5.14 -4.11 -5.83
N GLU A 274 4.48 -2.97 -5.98
CA GLU A 274 3.51 -2.54 -4.96
C GLU A 274 2.52 -3.68 -4.78
N VAL A 275 2.75 -4.47 -3.71
CA VAL A 275 1.87 -5.23 -2.80
C VAL A 275 0.67 -6.01 -3.37
N GLU A 276 0.07 -5.62 -4.50
CA GLU A 276 -1.03 -6.34 -5.15
C GLU A 276 -0.65 -7.80 -5.46
N THR A 277 0.62 -8.12 -5.74
CA THR A 277 1.04 -9.47 -6.14
C THR A 277 1.68 -10.32 -5.05
N ILE A 278 1.97 -9.82 -3.84
CA ILE A 278 2.39 -10.71 -2.75
C ILE A 278 1.16 -11.39 -2.15
N ILE A 279 -0.02 -10.75 -2.16
CA ILE A 279 -1.29 -11.39 -1.81
C ILE A 279 -2.41 -10.77 -2.67
N CYS A 280 -2.58 -11.25 -3.91
CA CYS A 280 -3.80 -10.95 -4.67
C CYS A 280 -4.98 -11.65 -3.99
N THR A 281 -5.94 -10.87 -3.49
CA THR A 281 -7.30 -11.35 -3.25
C THR A 281 -8.23 -10.73 -4.28
N PHE A 282 -8.43 -11.42 -5.39
CA PHE A 282 -9.69 -11.35 -6.12
C PHE A 282 -10.11 -12.78 -6.47
N GLU A 283 -11.34 -13.10 -6.05
CA GLU A 283 -12.06 -14.36 -6.27
C GLU A 283 -11.47 -15.60 -5.57
N GLU A 284 -12.08 -15.92 -4.43
CA GLU A 284 -12.15 -17.21 -3.72
C GLU A 284 -10.86 -17.91 -3.23
N ASP A 285 -9.68 -17.65 -3.79
CA ASP A 285 -8.43 -18.34 -3.44
C ASP A 285 -7.38 -17.41 -2.81
N ILE A 286 -6.87 -17.80 -1.61
CA ILE A 286 -5.67 -17.19 -1.04
C ILE A 286 -4.49 -17.66 -1.90
N ARG A 287 -3.91 -16.78 -2.71
CA ARG A 287 -2.56 -17.02 -3.22
C ARG A 287 -1.58 -16.83 -2.07
N LEU A 288 -0.85 -17.88 -1.72
CA LEU A 288 0.28 -17.80 -0.80
C LEU A 288 1.28 -16.75 -1.33
N PRO A 289 2.00 -16.06 -0.43
CA PRO A 289 3.04 -15.14 -0.85
C PRO A 289 4.06 -15.88 -1.71
N ASP A 290 4.58 -15.21 -2.74
CA ASP A 290 5.71 -15.75 -3.49
C ASP A 290 6.93 -15.75 -2.56
N TRP A 291 7.19 -16.91 -1.97
CA TRP A 291 8.24 -17.12 -0.98
C TRP A 291 9.63 -16.78 -1.50
N LYS A 292 9.84 -16.77 -2.82
CA LYS A 292 11.11 -16.31 -3.42
C LYS A 292 11.33 -14.83 -3.15
N TYR A 293 10.29 -14.01 -3.30
CA TYR A 293 10.37 -12.57 -3.01
C TYR A 293 10.54 -12.31 -1.52
N VAL A 294 9.75 -13.00 -0.68
CA VAL A 294 9.89 -12.91 0.79
C VAL A 294 11.31 -13.26 1.22
N THR A 295 11.90 -14.29 0.61
CA THR A 295 13.30 -14.67 0.88
C THR A 295 14.30 -13.63 0.39
N CYS A 296 14.14 -13.08 -0.82
CA CYS A 296 15.00 -12.01 -1.29
C CYS A 296 14.93 -10.77 -0.38
N ILE A 297 13.74 -10.38 0.08
CA ILE A 297 13.56 -9.28 1.04
C ILE A 297 14.24 -9.61 2.37
N GLY A 298 14.05 -10.82 2.90
CA GLY A 298 14.70 -11.28 4.12
C GLY A 298 16.22 -11.19 4.03
N LEU A 299 16.81 -11.71 2.94
CA LEU A 299 18.25 -11.63 2.66
C LEU A 299 18.72 -10.17 2.60
N LEU A 300 18.13 -9.35 1.73
CA LEU A 300 18.58 -7.97 1.48
C LEU A 300 18.37 -7.04 2.68
N SER A 301 17.36 -7.30 3.52
CA SER A 301 17.12 -6.53 4.75
C SER A 301 17.92 -7.05 5.96
N GLY A 302 18.57 -8.22 5.84
CA GLY A 302 19.18 -8.92 6.97
C GLY A 302 18.17 -9.42 8.00
N THR A 303 16.91 -9.57 7.62
CA THR A 303 15.84 -10.05 8.50
C THR A 303 15.76 -11.57 8.43
N GLU A 304 15.89 -12.24 9.58
CA GLU A 304 15.62 -13.67 9.66
C GLU A 304 14.15 -13.94 9.33
N ILE A 305 13.90 -14.76 8.31
CA ILE A 305 12.57 -15.18 7.92
C ILE A 305 12.36 -16.67 8.23
N TYR A 306 11.11 -17.01 8.48
CA TYR A 306 10.64 -18.36 8.54
C TYR A 306 10.45 -18.83 7.11
N GLN A 307 11.31 -19.72 6.65
CA GLN A 307 10.97 -20.55 5.49
C GLN A 307 10.17 -21.72 6.03
N PRO A 308 8.92 -21.91 5.59
CA PRO A 308 8.27 -23.18 5.80
C PRO A 308 9.18 -24.25 5.19
N LEU A 309 9.61 -25.22 6.00
CA LEU A 309 9.98 -26.55 5.46
C LEU A 309 8.85 -26.92 4.48
N SER A 310 9.22 -27.40 3.29
CA SER A 310 8.30 -27.56 2.15
C SER A 310 6.89 -27.92 2.61
N LEU A 311 5.92 -27.05 2.30
CA LEU A 311 4.50 -27.30 2.58
C LEU A 311 3.97 -28.60 1.93
N GLU A 312 4.78 -29.24 1.09
CA GLU A 312 4.58 -30.60 0.57
C GLU A 312 4.74 -31.70 1.64
N ASP A 313 5.33 -31.41 2.81
CA ASP A 313 5.55 -32.40 3.88
C ASP A 313 4.48 -32.34 5.00
N PHE A 314 3.53 -31.40 4.93
CA PHE A 314 2.50 -31.21 5.96
C PHE A 314 1.10 -31.51 5.42
N ASP A 315 0.86 -32.78 5.08
CA ASP A 315 -0.46 -33.29 4.67
C ASP A 315 -1.50 -33.30 5.81
N ASN A 316 -1.13 -32.91 7.05
CA ASN A 316 -2.02 -32.96 8.20
C ASN A 316 -2.15 -31.62 8.94
N PRO A 317 -3.30 -30.92 8.84
CA PRO A 317 -3.53 -29.63 9.50
C PRO A 317 -3.51 -29.67 11.04
N THR A 318 -3.46 -30.85 11.66
CA THR A 318 -3.33 -30.99 13.11
C THR A 318 -1.90 -30.74 13.63
N ASP A 319 -0.86 -30.92 12.80
CA ASP A 319 0.53 -30.72 13.20
C ASP A 319 0.93 -29.24 13.29
N THR A 320 0.32 -28.36 12.49
CA THR A 320 0.54 -26.90 12.51
C THR A 320 0.07 -26.25 13.81
N MET A 321 -1.01 -26.75 14.42
CA MET A 321 -1.51 -26.26 15.71
C MET A 321 -0.66 -26.71 16.91
N ALA A 322 -0.10 -27.92 16.85
CA ALA A 322 0.81 -28.42 17.88
C ALA A 322 2.12 -27.59 17.87
N ILE A 323 2.64 -27.27 16.68
CA ILE A 323 3.80 -26.38 16.51
C ILE A 323 3.52 -25.00 17.10
N MET A 324 2.34 -24.42 16.85
CA MET A 324 1.93 -23.13 17.43
C MET A 324 1.91 -23.12 18.96
N LYS A 325 1.50 -24.22 19.60
CA LYS A 325 1.48 -24.35 21.07
C LYS A 325 2.87 -24.51 21.69
N THR A 326 3.87 -24.92 20.90
CA THR A 326 5.27 -25.10 21.33
C THR A 326 6.23 -24.05 20.80
N MET A 327 5.74 -22.96 20.18
CA MET A 327 6.60 -21.91 19.62
C MET A 327 7.41 -21.25 20.75
N ASP A 328 8.73 -21.50 20.77
CA ASP A 328 9.68 -20.69 21.54
C ASP A 328 9.58 -19.22 21.08
N ALA A 329 9.88 -18.29 21.98
CA ALA A 329 9.90 -16.85 21.73
C ALA A 329 10.74 -16.48 20.49
N LYS A 330 11.80 -17.25 20.19
CA LYS A 330 12.59 -17.09 18.96
C LYS A 330 11.75 -17.32 17.71
N TYR A 331 10.98 -18.41 17.66
CA TYR A 331 10.18 -18.78 16.51
C TYR A 331 9.00 -17.81 16.30
N ALA A 332 8.38 -17.34 17.38
CA ALA A 332 7.37 -16.28 17.32
C ALA A 332 7.92 -14.97 16.71
N ARG A 333 9.15 -14.58 17.05
CA ARG A 333 9.82 -13.41 16.47
C ARG A 333 10.06 -13.56 14.97
N ILE A 334 10.65 -14.69 14.55
CA ILE A 334 10.95 -14.96 13.14
C ILE A 334 9.64 -14.99 12.32
N MET A 335 8.60 -15.65 12.83
CA MET A 335 7.27 -15.65 12.20
C MET A 335 6.70 -14.23 12.07
N THR A 336 6.80 -13.42 13.13
CA THR A 336 6.35 -12.02 13.11
C THR A 336 7.09 -11.21 12.05
N SER A 337 8.42 -11.31 11.97
CA SER A 337 9.23 -10.65 10.96
C SER A 337 8.88 -11.09 9.54
N THR A 338 8.61 -12.38 9.36
CA THR A 338 8.17 -12.94 8.07
C THR A 338 6.85 -12.34 7.64
N LEU A 339 5.86 -12.32 8.54
CA LEU A 339 4.56 -11.74 8.27
C LEU A 339 4.66 -10.22 8.03
N GLN A 340 5.53 -9.52 8.74
CA GLN A 340 5.81 -8.10 8.51
C GLN A 340 6.29 -7.84 7.08
N ILE A 341 7.19 -8.68 6.55
CA ILE A 341 7.63 -8.60 5.15
C ILE A 341 6.47 -8.92 4.20
N VAL A 342 5.78 -10.03 4.42
CA VAL A 342 4.66 -10.50 3.60
C VAL A 342 3.57 -9.44 3.48
N PHE A 343 3.33 -8.68 4.55
CA PHE A 343 2.30 -7.65 4.61
C PHE A 343 2.82 -6.22 4.46
N GLY A 344 4.08 -6.01 4.03
CA GLY A 344 4.61 -4.66 3.77
C GLY A 344 4.63 -3.74 5.00
N CYS A 345 4.84 -4.30 6.19
CA CYS A 345 4.94 -3.51 7.42
C CYS A 345 6.16 -2.57 7.37
N THR A 346 5.92 -1.27 7.44
CA THR A 346 6.99 -0.25 7.47
C THR A 346 7.31 0.27 8.87
N CYS A 347 6.48 -0.02 9.87
CA CYS A 347 6.69 0.45 11.25
C CYS A 347 7.42 -0.57 12.15
N GLY A 348 7.59 -1.82 11.71
CA GLY A 348 8.12 -2.93 12.53
C GLY A 348 7.25 -3.34 13.73
N CYS A 349 6.09 -2.70 13.92
CA CYS A 349 5.21 -2.87 15.08
C CYS A 349 3.83 -3.42 14.70
N CYS A 350 3.60 -3.83 13.45
CA CYS A 350 2.31 -4.40 13.06
C CYS A 350 2.07 -5.75 13.74
N ILE A 351 0.88 -5.92 14.32
CA ILE A 351 0.41 -7.20 14.84
C ILE A 351 0.20 -8.13 13.64
N PHE A 352 0.83 -9.30 13.68
CA PHE A 352 0.90 -10.26 12.56
C PHE A 352 1.35 -9.63 11.24
N GLY A 353 2.13 -8.55 11.26
CA GLY A 353 2.56 -7.83 10.06
C GLY A 353 1.48 -7.00 9.36
N ALA A 354 0.20 -7.32 9.53
CA ALA A 354 -0.90 -6.65 8.82
C ALA A 354 -1.55 -5.51 9.62
N ILE A 355 -1.61 -5.58 10.95
CA ILE A 355 -2.41 -4.65 11.75
C ILE A 355 -1.51 -3.58 12.35
N SER A 356 -1.53 -2.37 11.79
CA SER A 356 -0.71 -1.26 12.30
C SER A 356 -1.14 -0.83 13.71
N PRO A 357 -0.24 -0.19 14.49
CA PRO A 357 -0.58 0.36 15.80
C PRO A 357 -1.79 1.31 15.75
N ARG A 358 -1.85 2.19 14.74
CA ARG A 358 -2.97 3.12 14.54
C ARG A 358 -4.26 2.39 14.21
N MET A 359 -4.22 1.43 13.30
CA MET A 359 -5.41 0.64 12.96
C MET A 359 -5.92 -0.18 14.15
N SER A 360 -5.02 -0.83 14.89
CA SER A 360 -5.35 -1.55 16.12
C SER A 360 -6.00 -0.64 17.16
N TYR A 361 -5.46 0.56 17.36
CA TYR A 361 -6.04 1.56 18.26
C TYR A 361 -7.47 1.93 17.85
N GLN A 362 -7.73 2.19 16.56
CA GLN A 362 -9.08 2.53 16.08
C GLN A 362 -10.05 1.37 16.26
N LEU A 363 -9.64 0.14 15.93
CA LEU A 363 -10.46 -1.06 16.12
C LEU A 363 -10.80 -1.26 17.61
N LEU A 364 -9.82 -1.14 18.50
CA LEU A 364 -10.02 -1.23 19.95
C LEU A 364 -10.89 -0.09 20.49
N TYR A 365 -10.74 1.12 19.96
CA TYR A 365 -11.56 2.27 20.32
C TYR A 365 -13.04 2.01 20.02
N HIS A 366 -13.35 1.57 18.80
CA HIS A 366 -14.72 1.27 18.40
C HIS A 366 -15.28 0.05 19.13
N ALA A 367 -14.46 -0.98 19.37
CA ALA A 367 -14.86 -2.12 20.17
C ALA A 367 -15.22 -1.70 21.62
N ARG A 368 -14.41 -0.85 22.27
CA ARG A 368 -14.70 -0.35 23.62
C ARG A 368 -15.90 0.58 23.66
N LYS A 369 -16.04 1.47 22.67
CA LYS A 369 -17.20 2.37 22.54
C LYS A 369 -18.47 1.55 22.35
N ALA A 370 -18.41 0.48 21.55
CA ALA A 370 -19.48 -0.49 21.41
C ALA A 370 -19.79 -1.15 22.76
N ALA A 371 -18.82 -1.76 23.45
CA ALA A 371 -19.03 -2.35 24.78
C ALA A 371 -19.72 -1.39 25.77
N ALA A 372 -19.19 -0.17 25.93
CA ALA A 372 -19.73 0.82 26.85
C ALA A 372 -21.14 1.29 26.47
N THR A 373 -21.42 1.43 25.18
CA THR A 373 -22.76 1.79 24.69
C THR A 373 -23.74 0.65 24.94
N TRP A 374 -23.30 -0.59 24.76
CA TRP A 374 -24.13 -1.80 24.84
C TRP A 374 -24.47 -2.16 26.29
N SER A 375 -23.57 -1.89 27.23
CA SER A 375 -23.86 -1.99 28.66
C SER A 375 -24.85 -0.92 29.16
N ASN A 376 -24.91 0.26 28.51
CA ASN A 376 -25.71 1.42 28.97
C ASN A 376 -27.10 1.56 28.31
N ILE A 377 -27.35 0.93 27.16
CA ILE A 377 -28.63 1.01 26.43
C ILE A 377 -29.82 0.37 27.15
N TRP A 378 -29.58 -0.21 28.32
CA TRP A 378 -30.60 -0.70 29.24
C TRP A 378 -31.60 0.38 29.73
N SER A 379 -31.30 1.68 29.63
CA SER A 379 -32.10 2.72 30.29
C SER A 379 -33.00 3.58 29.41
N HIS A 380 -32.81 3.74 28.09
CA HIS A 380 -33.65 4.64 27.27
C HIS A 380 -33.90 4.18 25.82
N VAL A 381 -35.14 4.42 25.39
CA VAL A 381 -35.76 4.09 24.09
C VAL A 381 -34.82 4.31 22.89
N PHE A 382 -34.62 3.26 22.10
CA PHE A 382 -33.82 3.27 20.87
C PHE A 382 -34.29 4.30 19.85
N GLY A 383 -33.43 5.27 19.51
CA GLY A 383 -33.54 6.05 18.29
C GLY A 383 -33.12 5.23 17.06
N ARG A 384 -33.74 5.49 15.91
CA ARG A 384 -33.54 4.79 14.60
C ARG A 384 -32.14 4.93 13.98
N THR A 385 -31.16 5.53 14.66
CA THR A 385 -29.87 5.94 14.08
C THR A 385 -28.64 5.26 14.70
N ASP A 386 -28.82 4.37 15.67
CA ASP A 386 -27.69 3.66 16.30
C ASP A 386 -27.29 2.40 15.47
N PRO A 387 -26.00 2.20 15.14
CA PRO A 387 -25.48 0.96 14.54
C PRO A 387 -25.89 -0.32 15.28
N LEU A 388 -26.13 -0.27 16.59
CA LEU A 388 -26.64 -1.37 17.39
C LEU A 388 -28.07 -1.75 17.00
N SER A 389 -28.92 -0.76 16.73
CA SER A 389 -30.26 -0.98 16.18
C SER A 389 -30.18 -1.70 14.82
N SER A 390 -29.16 -1.43 14.00
CA SER A 390 -28.95 -2.13 12.73
C SER A 390 -28.47 -3.58 12.90
N ILE A 391 -27.58 -3.86 13.87
CA ILE A 391 -27.17 -5.24 14.21
C ILE A 391 -28.35 -6.02 14.79
N LEU A 392 -29.06 -5.49 15.79
CA LEU A 392 -30.22 -6.15 16.39
C LEU A 392 -31.29 -6.40 15.32
N TYR A 393 -31.57 -5.40 14.49
CA TYR A 393 -32.54 -5.54 13.41
C TYR A 393 -32.12 -6.60 12.39
N ALA A 394 -30.86 -6.61 11.92
CA ALA A 394 -30.35 -7.59 10.96
C ALA A 394 -30.29 -9.02 11.52
N THR A 395 -29.88 -9.17 12.79
CA THR A 395 -29.77 -10.48 13.46
C THR A 395 -31.16 -11.05 13.79
N CYS A 396 -32.10 -10.21 14.23
CA CYS A 396 -33.46 -10.63 14.54
C CYS A 396 -34.30 -10.90 13.27
N LEU A 397 -34.13 -10.13 12.17
CA LEU A 397 -34.81 -10.39 10.89
C LEU A 397 -34.44 -11.74 10.28
N ARG A 398 -33.18 -12.19 10.44
CA ARG A 398 -32.74 -13.51 9.95
C ARG A 398 -33.44 -14.66 10.70
N ARG A 399 -33.85 -14.45 11.95
CA ARG A 399 -34.56 -15.45 12.77
C ARG A 399 -36.04 -15.56 12.45
N THR A 400 -36.70 -14.43 12.22
CA THR A 400 -38.16 -14.41 12.17
C THR A 400 -38.66 -14.30 10.73
N LYS A 401 -38.97 -15.45 10.10
CA LYS A 401 -39.79 -15.48 8.86
C LYS A 401 -41.18 -14.83 9.03
N ALA A 402 -41.56 -14.43 10.24
CA ALA A 402 -42.75 -13.66 10.53
C ALA A 402 -42.41 -12.56 11.54
N GLN A 403 -42.74 -11.29 11.26
CA GLN A 403 -42.63 -10.15 12.18
C GLN A 403 -43.28 -10.46 13.53
N HIS A 404 -42.56 -11.05 14.48
CA HIS A 404 -42.95 -11.13 15.88
C HIS A 404 -42.10 -10.14 16.66
N GLU A 405 -42.74 -9.47 17.62
CA GLU A 405 -42.10 -8.52 18.52
C GLU A 405 -40.96 -9.21 19.28
N ILE A 406 -39.74 -8.73 19.08
CA ILE A 406 -38.55 -9.23 19.79
C ILE A 406 -38.78 -8.98 21.29
N THR A 407 -38.72 -10.02 22.11
CA THR A 407 -38.93 -9.87 23.55
C THR A 407 -37.75 -9.17 24.22
N GLN A 408 -38.00 -8.46 25.32
CA GLN A 408 -36.93 -7.82 26.12
C GLN A 408 -35.89 -8.83 26.63
N ALA A 409 -36.32 -10.07 26.89
CA ALA A 409 -35.44 -11.16 27.30
C ALA A 409 -34.48 -11.59 26.17
N GLU A 410 -34.96 -11.69 24.93
CA GLU A 410 -34.11 -12.01 23.78
C GLU A 410 -33.11 -10.88 23.49
N GLN A 411 -33.52 -9.62 23.60
CA GLN A 411 -32.62 -8.47 23.46
C GLN A 411 -31.48 -8.53 24.49
N LYS A 412 -31.79 -8.89 25.75
CA LYS A 412 -30.80 -9.08 26.81
C LYS A 412 -29.76 -10.13 26.43
N THR A 413 -30.22 -11.26 25.92
CA THR A 413 -29.34 -12.39 25.59
C THR A 413 -28.46 -12.08 24.38
N VAL A 414 -29.00 -11.42 23.33
CA VAL A 414 -28.20 -10.96 22.19
C VAL A 414 -27.15 -9.94 22.63
N ALA A 415 -27.52 -8.97 23.46
CA ALA A 415 -26.59 -7.96 23.96
C ALA A 415 -25.43 -8.60 24.74
N ALA A 416 -25.72 -9.58 25.61
CA ALA A 416 -24.69 -10.32 26.34
C ALA A 416 -23.77 -11.12 25.39
N ALA A 417 -24.31 -11.78 24.35
CA ALA A 417 -23.50 -12.49 23.36
C ALA A 417 -22.59 -11.54 22.57
N VAL A 418 -23.11 -10.38 22.19
CA VAL A 418 -22.38 -9.33 21.48
C VAL A 418 -21.26 -8.74 22.36
N GLU A 419 -21.51 -8.51 23.65
CA GLU A 419 -20.50 -8.07 24.62
C GLU A 419 -19.36 -9.09 24.75
N VAL A 420 -19.68 -10.39 24.80
CA VAL A 420 -18.67 -11.47 24.82
C VAL A 420 -17.80 -11.42 23.57
N ILE A 421 -18.37 -11.21 22.38
CA ILE A 421 -17.60 -11.10 21.13
C ILE A 421 -16.68 -9.87 21.15
N VAL A 422 -17.17 -8.72 21.60
CA VAL A 422 -16.35 -7.50 21.65
C VAL A 422 -15.20 -7.63 22.65
N ASN A 423 -15.46 -8.19 23.83
CA ASN A 423 -14.40 -8.43 24.81
C ASN A 423 -13.38 -9.43 24.28
N TRP A 424 -13.83 -10.51 23.65
CA TRP A 424 -12.96 -11.45 22.96
C TRP A 424 -12.11 -10.77 21.88
N PHE A 425 -12.72 -9.91 21.05
CA PHE A 425 -12.03 -9.14 20.02
C PHE A 425 -10.94 -8.24 20.63
N ILE A 426 -11.27 -7.52 21.71
CA ILE A 426 -10.31 -6.69 22.45
C ILE A 426 -9.12 -7.53 22.95
N HIS A 427 -9.39 -8.61 23.69
CA HIS A 427 -8.32 -9.44 24.25
C HIS A 427 -7.48 -10.16 23.19
N SER A 428 -8.07 -10.49 22.04
CA SER A 428 -7.35 -11.07 20.91
C SER A 428 -6.39 -10.05 20.29
N PHE A 429 -6.81 -8.79 20.17
CA PHE A 429 -5.98 -7.71 19.63
C PHE A 429 -4.95 -7.17 20.62
N THR A 430 -5.16 -7.32 21.93
CA THR A 430 -4.13 -7.00 22.94
C THR A 430 -3.15 -8.14 23.21
N GLY A 431 -3.35 -9.30 22.59
CA GLY A 431 -2.51 -10.49 22.80
C GLY A 431 -2.74 -11.19 24.14
N GLU A 432 -3.78 -10.79 24.89
CA GLU A 432 -4.16 -11.41 26.16
C GLU A 432 -4.85 -12.76 25.95
N LEU A 433 -5.49 -12.95 24.80
CA LEU A 433 -6.19 -14.18 24.46
C LEU A 433 -5.72 -14.70 23.09
N LEU A 434 -4.91 -15.75 23.10
CA LEU A 434 -4.57 -16.51 21.90
C LEU A 434 -5.69 -17.53 21.62
N VAL A 435 -5.96 -17.80 20.35
CA VAL A 435 -6.86 -18.89 19.93
C VAL A 435 -6.20 -20.22 20.32
N ARG A 436 -6.66 -20.84 21.41
CA ARG A 436 -6.01 -22.03 21.99
C ARG A 436 -6.51 -23.35 21.41
N ASP A 437 -7.77 -23.42 21.00
CA ASP A 437 -8.47 -24.68 20.73
C ASP A 437 -8.93 -24.83 19.29
N GLY A 438 -8.27 -24.12 18.38
CA GLY A 438 -8.37 -24.36 16.95
C GLY A 438 -9.54 -23.68 16.26
N THR A 439 -10.47 -23.05 16.99
CA THR A 439 -11.47 -22.16 16.37
C THR A 439 -11.66 -20.87 17.15
N MET A 440 -11.96 -19.80 16.42
CA MET A 440 -12.40 -18.54 16.99
C MET A 440 -13.64 -18.76 17.89
N ARG A 441 -14.61 -19.53 17.38
CA ARG A 441 -15.86 -19.81 18.08
C ARG A 441 -15.67 -20.51 19.41
N SER A 442 -14.84 -21.56 19.50
CA SER A 442 -14.55 -22.23 20.79
C SER A 442 -13.93 -21.26 21.81
N THR A 443 -13.04 -20.38 21.34
CA THR A 443 -12.40 -19.37 22.16
C THR A 443 -13.42 -18.33 22.66
N ILE A 444 -14.31 -17.84 21.79
CA ILE A 444 -15.41 -16.93 22.20
C ILE A 444 -16.35 -17.61 23.19
N LEU A 445 -16.73 -18.87 22.94
CA LEU A 445 -17.61 -19.63 23.84
C LEU A 445 -17.00 -19.84 25.23
N SER A 446 -15.68 -19.99 25.32
CA SER A 446 -14.97 -20.05 26.61
C SER A 446 -15.07 -18.76 27.44
N GLN A 447 -15.38 -17.63 26.79
CA GLN A 447 -15.54 -16.33 27.44
C GLN A 447 -16.98 -16.05 27.87
N VAL A 448 -17.94 -16.95 27.58
CA VAL A 448 -19.34 -16.76 27.98
C VAL A 448 -19.44 -16.87 29.50
N PRO A 449 -19.90 -15.82 30.21
CA PRO A 449 -20.01 -15.87 31.66
C PRO A 449 -21.13 -16.83 32.08
N ALA A 450 -20.92 -17.53 33.20
CA ALA A 450 -21.90 -18.47 33.75
C ALA A 450 -23.26 -17.81 34.09
N THR A 451 -23.30 -16.48 34.21
CA THR A 451 -24.50 -15.69 34.46
C THR A 451 -25.36 -15.45 33.22
N ALA A 452 -24.87 -15.78 32.02
CA ALA A 452 -25.60 -15.61 30.75
C ALA A 452 -25.41 -16.85 29.83
N PRO A 453 -25.79 -18.06 30.28
CA PRO A 453 -25.57 -19.30 29.52
C PRO A 453 -26.27 -19.28 28.15
N ASP A 454 -27.43 -18.64 28.06
CA ASP A 454 -28.22 -18.54 26.82
C ASP A 454 -27.49 -17.74 25.73
N ALA A 455 -26.48 -16.93 26.07
CA ALA A 455 -25.66 -16.24 25.08
C ALA A 455 -24.84 -17.23 24.21
N ALA A 456 -24.47 -18.38 24.76
CA ALA A 456 -23.76 -19.42 24.02
C ALA A 456 -24.59 -19.95 22.84
N ASP A 457 -25.91 -20.06 23.00
CA ASP A 457 -26.81 -20.53 21.93
C ASP A 457 -26.81 -19.58 20.72
N TYR A 458 -26.69 -18.26 20.95
CA TYR A 458 -26.59 -17.26 19.88
C TYR A 458 -25.26 -17.33 19.16
N LEU A 459 -24.17 -17.51 19.90
CA LEU A 459 -22.81 -17.61 19.37
C LEU A 459 -22.58 -18.89 18.55
N GLN A 460 -23.33 -19.95 18.83
CA GLN A 460 -23.20 -21.23 18.12
C GLN A 460 -23.94 -21.27 16.77
N ARG A 461 -24.99 -20.47 16.58
CA ARG A 461 -25.95 -20.68 15.49
C ARG A 461 -25.92 -19.63 14.37
N ASP A 462 -25.55 -18.39 14.67
CA ASP A 462 -26.04 -17.26 13.86
C ASP A 462 -24.93 -16.43 13.17
N GLY A 463 -23.65 -16.84 13.24
CA GLY A 463 -22.54 -16.08 12.65
C GLY A 463 -22.45 -14.64 13.17
N LEU A 464 -22.96 -14.43 14.40
CA LEU A 464 -23.06 -13.15 15.07
C LEU A 464 -21.67 -12.53 15.29
N GLU A 465 -20.68 -13.37 15.54
CA GLU A 465 -19.27 -13.02 15.64
C GLU A 465 -18.77 -12.27 14.40
N LEU A 466 -19.15 -12.74 13.20
CA LEU A 466 -18.76 -12.09 11.95
C LEU A 466 -19.45 -10.74 11.79
N LEU A 467 -20.73 -10.65 12.14
CA LEU A 467 -21.50 -9.41 12.04
C LEU A 467 -20.98 -8.32 13.00
N VAL A 468 -20.65 -8.71 14.24
CA VAL A 468 -20.10 -7.78 15.24
C VAL A 468 -18.72 -7.30 14.80
N VAL A 469 -17.85 -8.20 14.34
CA VAL A 469 -16.54 -7.81 13.80
C VAL A 469 -16.70 -6.89 12.60
N ASP A 470 -17.56 -7.23 11.64
CA ASP A 470 -17.83 -6.43 10.45
C ASP A 470 -18.29 -5.02 10.82
N LEU A 471 -19.14 -4.87 11.84
CA LEU A 471 -19.54 -3.55 12.33
C LEU A 471 -18.37 -2.75 12.92
N ILE A 472 -17.52 -3.39 13.73
CA ILE A 472 -16.34 -2.70 14.31
C ILE A 472 -15.44 -2.19 13.18
N PHE A 473 -15.21 -3.03 12.16
CA PHE A 473 -14.45 -2.65 10.98
C PHE A 473 -15.13 -1.54 10.16
N ASP A 474 -16.44 -1.65 9.89
CA ASP A 474 -17.22 -0.63 9.19
C ASP A 474 -17.16 0.71 9.91
N ARG A 475 -17.24 0.72 11.24
CA ARG A 475 -17.11 1.94 12.05
C ARG A 475 -15.70 2.51 12.05
N ALA A 476 -14.68 1.65 12.15
CA ALA A 476 -13.30 2.07 12.01
C ALA A 476 -13.07 2.71 10.64
N VAL A 477 -13.46 2.04 9.54
CA VAL A 477 -13.39 2.58 8.18
C VAL A 477 -14.11 3.91 8.05
N LYS A 478 -15.36 4.01 8.52
CA LYS A 478 -16.16 5.24 8.38
C LYS A 478 -15.60 6.43 9.14
N THR A 479 -14.87 6.20 10.22
CA THR A 479 -14.32 7.26 11.08
C THR A 479 -12.84 7.52 10.88
N ASP A 480 -12.15 6.63 10.18
CA ASP A 480 -10.76 6.77 9.80
C ASP A 480 -10.52 8.08 9.04
N GLU A 481 -9.32 8.63 9.19
CA GLU A 481 -8.90 9.86 8.51
C GLU A 481 -8.95 9.73 6.98
N TRP A 482 -8.58 8.57 6.43
CA TRP A 482 -8.27 8.43 5.01
C TRP A 482 -9.38 7.75 4.24
N VAL A 483 -9.95 6.68 4.80
CA VAL A 483 -11.04 5.93 4.17
C VAL A 483 -12.42 6.35 4.67
N GLY A 484 -12.48 7.25 5.66
CA GLY A 484 -13.68 7.67 6.35
C GLY A 484 -13.88 9.18 6.38
N ASN A 485 -14.56 9.64 7.43
CA ASN A 485 -14.89 11.04 7.68
C ASN A 485 -13.90 11.74 8.64
N GLY A 486 -12.88 11.04 9.13
CA GLY A 486 -11.88 11.58 10.06
C GLY A 486 -12.36 11.89 11.48
N GLN A 487 -13.59 11.52 11.86
CA GLN A 487 -14.15 11.75 13.19
C GLN A 487 -13.24 11.21 14.31
N ILE A 488 -12.50 10.13 14.04
CA ILE A 488 -11.58 9.55 15.04
C ILE A 488 -10.47 10.51 15.46
N LEU A 489 -10.07 11.45 14.60
CA LEU A 489 -9.06 12.45 14.92
C LEU A 489 -9.58 13.56 15.83
N GLU A 490 -10.89 13.83 15.79
CA GLU A 490 -11.53 14.78 16.71
C GLU A 490 -11.62 14.18 18.11
N GLU A 491 -11.92 12.88 18.19
CA GLU A 491 -12.11 12.17 19.46
C GLU A 491 -10.78 11.69 20.10
N CYS A 492 -9.79 11.29 19.30
CA CYS A 492 -8.55 10.62 19.76
C CYS A 492 -7.30 11.05 18.97
N GLY A 493 -7.30 12.25 18.39
CA GLY A 493 -6.21 12.74 17.54
C GLY A 493 -4.82 12.71 18.18
N PRO A 494 -4.62 13.20 19.41
CA PRO A 494 -3.31 13.19 20.07
C PRO A 494 -2.72 11.79 20.26
N GLU A 495 -3.54 10.85 20.74
CA GLU A 495 -3.15 9.46 20.98
C GLU A 495 -2.82 8.75 19.67
N LEU A 496 -3.66 8.93 18.65
CA LEU A 496 -3.44 8.30 17.34
C LEU A 496 -2.17 8.81 16.67
N ARG A 497 -1.90 10.12 16.76
CA ARG A 497 -0.67 10.73 16.21
C ARG A 497 0.60 10.33 16.96
N ALA A 498 0.49 9.99 18.25
CA ALA A 498 1.62 9.50 19.04
C ALA A 498 2.07 8.08 18.61
N LEU A 499 1.20 7.33 17.92
CA LEU A 499 1.51 5.99 17.44
C LEU A 499 2.33 6.01 16.14
N PRO A 500 3.23 5.02 15.93
CA PRO A 500 4.00 4.88 14.70
C PRO A 500 3.12 4.79 13.45
N GLU A 501 3.57 5.45 12.39
CA GLU A 501 2.94 5.40 11.06
C GLU A 501 3.36 4.14 10.33
N CYS A 502 2.42 3.52 9.61
CA CYS A 502 2.66 2.32 8.83
C CYS A 502 1.94 2.38 7.47
N GLN A 503 2.50 1.73 6.44
CA GLN A 503 1.82 1.59 5.14
C GLN A 503 0.47 0.88 5.27
N ASN A 504 0.35 0.01 6.28
CA ASN A 504 -0.89 -0.71 6.58
C ASN A 504 -1.93 0.14 7.33
N ASP A 505 -1.63 1.42 7.59
CA ASP A 505 -2.62 2.36 8.09
C ASP A 505 -3.76 2.48 7.07
N SER A 506 -4.99 2.30 7.55
CA SER A 506 -6.23 2.39 6.77
C SER A 506 -6.50 1.24 5.78
N GLN A 507 -5.68 0.17 5.76
CA GLN A 507 -5.91 -1.02 4.93
C GLN A 507 -6.98 -2.00 5.50
N TYR A 508 -8.09 -1.46 6.02
CA TYR A 508 -9.14 -2.23 6.68
C TYR A 508 -9.78 -3.28 5.76
N VAL A 509 -9.97 -2.98 4.47
CA VAL A 509 -10.62 -3.89 3.52
C VAL A 509 -9.79 -5.16 3.33
N HIS A 510 -8.48 -5.01 3.15
CA HIS A 510 -7.56 -6.15 3.04
C HIS A 510 -7.52 -6.95 4.33
N LEU A 511 -7.46 -6.27 5.49
CA LEU A 511 -7.46 -6.93 6.79
C LEU A 511 -8.76 -7.72 7.02
N LEU A 512 -9.92 -7.10 6.80
CA LEU A 512 -11.23 -7.74 7.00
C LEU A 512 -11.37 -8.97 6.09
N ARG A 513 -11.05 -8.85 4.80
CA ARG A 513 -11.11 -9.99 3.87
C ARG A 513 -10.20 -11.14 4.34
N ARG A 514 -8.96 -10.84 4.71
CA ARG A 514 -7.99 -11.84 5.21
C ARG A 514 -8.46 -12.48 6.51
N TYR A 515 -8.98 -11.68 7.43
CA TYR A 515 -9.53 -12.13 8.71
C TYR A 515 -10.74 -13.06 8.52
N LEU A 516 -11.70 -12.66 7.69
CA LEU A 516 -12.87 -13.48 7.36
C LEU A 516 -12.49 -14.79 6.66
N GLN A 517 -11.47 -14.76 5.79
CA GLN A 517 -11.01 -15.95 5.07
C GLN A 517 -10.22 -16.90 5.99
N TYR A 518 -9.37 -16.36 6.88
CA TYR A 518 -8.70 -17.14 7.92
C TYR A 518 -9.69 -17.91 8.80
N ILE A 519 -10.77 -17.25 9.23
CA ILE A 519 -11.84 -17.89 10.00
C ILE A 519 -12.48 -19.02 9.20
N ARG A 520 -12.85 -18.78 7.93
CA ARG A 520 -13.48 -19.80 7.08
C ARG A 520 -12.59 -21.01 6.81
N THR A 521 -11.28 -20.80 6.60
CA THR A 521 -10.32 -21.88 6.35
C THR A 521 -10.14 -22.76 7.57
N ILE A 522 -9.99 -22.14 8.76
CA ILE A 522 -9.90 -22.87 10.01
C ILE A 522 -11.17 -23.67 10.30
N GLU A 523 -12.34 -23.09 10.02
CA GLU A 523 -13.60 -23.80 10.20
C GLU A 523 -13.70 -25.01 9.28
N ARG A 524 -13.36 -24.90 7.99
CA ARG A 524 -13.39 -26.04 7.03
C ARG A 524 -12.50 -27.22 7.46
N ILE A 525 -11.30 -26.94 7.94
CA ILE A 525 -10.32 -27.95 8.38
C ILE A 525 -10.85 -28.84 9.53
N HIS A 526 -11.86 -28.38 10.28
CA HIS A 526 -12.44 -29.15 11.38
C HIS A 526 -13.73 -29.90 11.03
N TRP A 527 -14.26 -29.76 9.81
CA TRP A 527 -15.46 -30.45 9.35
C TRP A 527 -15.19 -31.59 8.36
N ASP A 528 -13.99 -31.68 7.80
CA ASP A 528 -13.47 -32.83 7.04
C ASP A 528 -12.58 -33.69 7.95
#